data_AF-A0A397VYJ1-F1
#
_entry.id   AF-A0A397VYJ1-F1
#
_cell.length_a   1.000
_cell.length_b   1.000
_cell.length_c   1.000
_cell.angle_alpha   90.00
_cell.angle_beta   90.00
_cell.angle_gamma   90.00
#
_symmetry.space_group_name_H-M   'P 1'
#
loop_
_entity.id
_entity.type
_entity.pdbx_description
1 polymer ?
#
loop_
_entity_poly.entity_id
_entity_poly.type
_entity_poly.pdbx_seq_one_letter_code
_entity_poly.pdbx_strand_id
1 'polypeptide(L)' 'MGLQYADKNLRDYLSGSFKSLQLIDKFRMAEETAQGLLFLHTKNIVHGDLNSKNIFVYNKKL' A
#
# COMPACT_ATOMS: atom_id res chain seq x y z
N MET A 1 7.86 -10.42 -12.65
CA MET A 1 8.19 -9.41 -11.61
C MET A 1 7.92 -10.05 -10.27
N GLY A 2 8.93 -10.09 -9.39
CA GLY A 2 8.94 -10.96 -8.22
C GLY A 2 7.94 -10.55 -7.15
N LEU A 3 7.01 -11.45 -6.84
CA LEU A 3 6.08 -11.43 -5.71
C LEU A 3 6.80 -11.77 -4.39
N GLN A 4 7.97 -11.17 -4.16
CA GLN A 4 8.79 -11.49 -3.00
C GLN A 4 8.43 -10.55 -1.84
N TYR A 5 7.61 -11.10 -0.94
CA TYR A 5 7.29 -10.60 0.40
C TYR A 5 6.31 -9.42 0.49
N ALA A 6 5.04 -9.65 0.17
CA ALA A 6 3.95 -8.85 0.72
C ALA A 6 3.09 -9.73 1.62
N ASP A 7 2.85 -9.30 2.86
CA ASP A 7 2.15 -10.14 3.84
C ASP A 7 0.65 -10.22 3.54
N LYS A 8 0.03 -9.09 3.15
CA LYS A 8 -1.40 -8.95 2.83
C LYS A 8 -1.66 -7.78 1.87
N ASN A 9 -2.77 -7.79 1.14
CA ASN A 9 -3.26 -6.57 0.48
C ASN A 9 -3.85 -5.59 1.51
N LEU A 10 -3.99 -4.31 1.13
CA LEU A 10 -4.43 -3.24 2.01
C LEU A 10 -5.84 -3.50 2.59
N ARG A 11 -6.75 -4.04 1.78
CA ARG A 11 -8.10 -4.41 2.25
C ARG A 11 -8.05 -5.43 3.39
N ASP A 12 -7.32 -6.52 3.19
CA ASP A 12 -7.23 -7.61 4.16
C ASP A 12 -6.44 -7.17 5.41
N TYR A 13 -5.39 -6.38 5.22
CA TYR A 13 -4.64 -5.78 6.32
C TYR A 13 -5.55 -4.91 7.21
N LEU A 14 -6.26 -3.95 6.61
CA LEU A 14 -7.14 -3.03 7.35
C LEU A 14 -8.30 -3.76 8.03
N SER A 15 -8.82 -4.85 7.45
CA SER A 15 -9.93 -5.60 8.04
C SER A 15 -9.63 -6.11 9.46
N GLY A 16 -8.36 -6.45 9.74
CA GLY A 16 -7.90 -6.90 11.06
C GLY A 16 -7.19 -5.83 11.90
N SER A 17 -6.68 -4.75 11.30
CA SER A 17 -5.82 -3.77 11.98
C SER A 17 -6.41 -2.38 12.12
N PHE A 18 -7.53 -2.04 11.45
CA PHE A 18 -7.99 -0.65 11.35
C PHE A 18 -8.18 0.06 12.70
N LYS A 19 -8.63 -0.69 13.72
CA LYS A 19 -8.83 -0.18 15.09
C LYS A 19 -7.52 0.02 15.87
N SER A 20 -6.47 -0.73 15.55
CA SER A 20 -5.16 -0.60 16.20
C SER A 20 -4.26 0.46 15.55
N LEU A 21 -4.53 0.81 14.28
CA LEU A 21 -3.79 1.83 13.57
C LEU A 21 -4.04 3.22 14.15
N GLN A 22 -2.95 3.91 14.46
CA GLN A 22 -2.99 5.33 14.77
C GLN A 22 -3.30 6.14 13.51
N LEU A 23 -3.74 7.38 13.69
CA LEU A 23 -4.01 8.27 12.57
C LEU A 23 -2.74 8.48 11.71
N ILE A 24 -1.58 8.55 12.35
CA ILE A 24 -0.28 8.70 11.66
C ILE A 24 0.04 7.49 10.75
N ASP A 25 -0.32 6.27 11.15
CA ASP A 25 -0.11 5.08 10.32
C ASP A 25 -0.96 5.15 9.04
N LYS A 26 -2.19 5.65 9.16
CA LYS A 26 -3.12 5.82 8.04
C LYS A 26 -2.62 6.88 7.06
N PHE A 27 -2.08 7.99 7.58
CA PHE A 27 -1.44 9.00 6.74
C PHE A 27 -0.20 8.45 6.03
N ARG A 28 0.65 7.70 6.73
CA ARG A 28 1.84 7.09 6.12
C ARG A 28 1.46 6.14 4.98
N MET A 29 0.45 5.29 5.16
CA MET A 29 -0.04 4.40 4.10
C MET A 29 -0.54 5.18 2.87
N ALA A 30 -1.24 6.29 3.07
CA ALA A 30 -1.72 7.14 1.98
C ALA A 30 -0.55 7.81 1.25
N GLU A 31 0.43 8.32 2.00
CA GLU A 31 1.65 8.93 1.46
C GLU A 31 2.46 7.92 0.64
N GLU A 32 2.75 6.74 1.19
CA GLU A 32 3.49 5.67 0.50
C GLU A 32 2.78 5.22 -0.79
N THR A 33 1.44 5.11 -0.75
CA THR A 33 0.64 4.80 -1.95
C THR A 33 0.78 5.91 -3.01
N ALA A 34 0.70 7.18 -2.60
CA ALA A 34 0.84 8.31 -3.50
C ALA A 34 2.25 8.41 -4.10
N GLN A 35 3.29 8.15 -3.30
CA GLN A 35 4.68 8.10 -3.77
C GLN A 35 4.89 6.98 -4.80
N GLY A 36 4.32 5.79 -4.57
CA GLY A 36 4.36 4.69 -5.53
C GLY A 36 3.69 5.05 -6.87
N LEU A 37 2.53 5.72 -6.82
CA LEU A 37 1.85 6.20 -8.03
C LEU A 37 2.65 7.29 -8.74
N LEU A 38 3.20 8.25 -8.00
CA LEU A 38 4.07 9.28 -8.55
C LEU A 38 5.26 8.65 -9.28
N PHE A 39 5.91 7.66 -8.67
CA PHE A 39 7.00 6.93 -9.31
C PHE A 39 6.57 6.28 -10.64
N LEU A 40 5.43 5.58 -10.68
CA LEU A 40 4.89 5.02 -11.92
C LEU A 40 4.64 6.10 -12.97
N HIS A 41 4.02 7.21 -12.58
CA HIS A 41 3.74 8.33 -13.47
C HIS A 41 5.02 8.99 -14.01
N THR A 42 6.09 9.09 -13.21
CA THR A 42 7.40 9.58 -13.71
C THR A 42 7.99 8.69 -14.81
N LYS A 43 7.54 7.44 -14.89
CA LYS A 43 7.92 6.47 -15.93
C LYS A 43 6.88 6.33 -17.04
N ASN A 44 5.88 7.20 -17.07
CA ASN A 44 4.74 7.16 -17.99
C ASN A 44 3.95 5.82 -17.91
N ILE A 45 3.92 5.20 -16.73
CA ILE A 45 3.18 3.97 -16.45
C ILE A 45 1.90 4.34 -15.70
N VAL A 46 0.75 3.95 -16.25
CA VAL A 46 -0.55 4.05 -15.57
C VAL A 46 -0.82 2.75 -14.84
N HIS A 47 -1.14 2.80 -13.54
CA HIS A 47 -1.39 1.60 -12.73
C HIS A 47 -2.55 0.73 -13.28
N GLY A 48 -3.58 1.36 -13.86
CA GLY A 48 -4.67 0.67 -14.58
C GLY A 48 -5.76 0.06 -13.71
N ASP A 49 -5.41 -0.54 -12.56
CA ASP A 49 -6.38 -1.11 -11.61
C ASP A 49 -6.06 -0.75 -10.15
N LEU A 50 -6.08 0.55 -9.85
CA LEU A 50 -5.76 1.05 -8.51
C LEU A 50 -6.94 0.83 -7.56
N ASN A 51 -6.82 -0.18 -6.69
CA ASN A 51 -7.80 -0.46 -5.65
C ASN A 51 -7.13 -1.11 -4.42
N SER A 52 -7.84 -1.18 -3.29
CA SER A 52 -7.28 -1.67 -2.02
C SER A 52 -6.89 -3.15 -2.00
N LYS A 53 -7.29 -3.96 -2.99
CA LYS A 53 -6.82 -5.35 -3.14
C LYS A 53 -5.51 -5.45 -3.91
N ASN A 54 -5.19 -4.43 -4.71
CA ASN A 54 -3.96 -4.37 -5.52
C ASN A 54 -2.86 -3.52 -4.88
N ILE A 55 -3.14 -2.85 -3.76
CA ILE A 55 -2.14 -2.23 -2.91
C ILE A 55 -1.67 -3.29 -1.90
N PHE A 56 -0.38 -3.56 -1.88
CA PHE A 56 0.22 -4.54 -0.98
C PHE A 56 0.86 -3.85 0.23
N VAL A 57 0.58 -4.37 1.42
CA VAL A 57 1.18 -3.91 2.68
C VAL A 57 2.26 -4.90 3.08
N TYR A 58 3.48 -4.40 3.22
CA TYR A 58 4.59 -5.18 3.74
C TYR A 58 4.92 -4.76 5.16
N ASN A 59 4.80 -5.70 6.10
CA ASN A 59 4.95 -5.40 7.52
C ASN A 59 6.38 -5.72 7.98
N LYS A 60 7.37 -4.97 7.48
CA LYS A 60 8.61 -4.84 8.24
C LYS A 60 8.30 -3.94 9.42
N LYS A 61 8.29 -4.53 10.63
CA LYS A 61 8.52 -3.76 11.86
C LYS A 61 9.62 -2.74 11.56
N LEU A 62 9.33 -1.45 11.77
CA LEU A 62 10.35 -0.44 11.94
C LEU A 62 11.31 -0.88 13.05
#